data_AF-A0A2Y9K858-F1
#
_entry.id   AF-A0A2Y9K858-F1
#
_cell.length_a   1.000
_cell.length_b   1.000
_cell.length_c   1.000
_cell.angle_alpha   90.00
_cell.angle_beta   90.00
_cell.angle_gamma   90.00
#
_symmetry.space_group_name_H-M   'P 1'
#
loop_
_entity.id
_entity.type
_entity.pdbx_description
1 polymer ?
#
loop_
_entity_poly.entity_id
_entity_poly.type
_entity_poly.pdbx_seq_one_letter_code
_entity_poly.pdbx_strand_id
1 'polypeptide(L)'
;MRFRFCGDLDCPDWVLAEISTLAKISSVKLRLLCSQVLKELLGQGIDYEKILKLTADARFESGDVKATVAVLSFILSSAAKHSVDGESLSSELQQLGLPKEHAASLCRCYEEKQSPLQEHLRACSLRVNRLAGVGWRVDYTLSSSLLRAVAEPMVHLKLEVAAASGATAQPVAMSLSADKFQVLLAGETQLSLEGEGALPDPTGLPPTCSPLPSAELKQAQTLMSSLG
;
A
#
# COMPACT_ATOMS: atom_id res chain seq x y z
N MET A 1 -5.42 -16.64 -16.59
CA MET A 1 -6.80 -16.20 -16.29
C MET A 1 -6.71 -15.12 -15.24
N ARG A 2 -7.34 -13.96 -15.44
CA ARG A 2 -7.21 -12.82 -14.53
C ARG A 2 -8.09 -13.00 -13.31
N PHE A 3 -7.53 -12.87 -12.11
CA PHE A 3 -8.25 -13.02 -10.85
C PHE A 3 -8.39 -11.66 -10.16
N ARG A 4 -9.60 -11.28 -9.75
CA ARG A 4 -9.83 -10.00 -9.05
C ARG A 4 -9.18 -9.99 -7.68
N PHE A 5 -9.08 -11.13 -6.99
CA PHE A 5 -8.34 -11.16 -5.71
C PHE A 5 -6.85 -10.88 -5.89
N CYS A 6 -6.30 -11.06 -7.09
CA CYS A 6 -4.94 -10.66 -7.46
C CYS A 6 -4.86 -9.27 -8.13
N GLY A 7 -5.94 -8.49 -8.18
CA GLY A 7 -5.95 -7.20 -8.86
C GLY A 7 -5.92 -7.31 -10.39
N ASP A 8 -6.69 -8.26 -10.94
CA ASP A 8 -6.76 -8.60 -12.37
C ASP A 8 -5.45 -9.18 -12.96
N LEU A 9 -4.55 -9.63 -12.09
CA LEU A 9 -3.33 -10.34 -12.45
C LEU A 9 -3.53 -11.87 -12.41
N ASP A 10 -2.63 -12.60 -13.07
CA ASP A 10 -2.57 -14.05 -12.94
C ASP A 10 -2.12 -14.46 -11.53
N CYS A 11 -2.65 -15.57 -11.04
CA CYS A 11 -2.25 -16.14 -9.76
C CYS A 11 -0.82 -16.68 -9.87
N PRO A 12 0.08 -16.39 -8.90
CA PRO A 12 1.46 -16.83 -9.00
C PRO A 12 1.58 -18.36 -8.96
N ASP A 13 2.53 -18.91 -9.72
CA ASP A 13 2.67 -20.36 -9.94
C ASP A 13 2.84 -21.17 -8.64
N TRP A 14 3.49 -20.59 -7.63
CA TRP A 14 3.66 -21.24 -6.33
C TRP A 14 2.32 -21.42 -5.58
N VAL A 15 1.35 -20.51 -5.77
CA VAL A 15 -0.01 -20.67 -5.21
C VAL A 15 -0.76 -21.76 -5.96
N LEU A 16 -0.64 -21.78 -7.29
CA LEU A 16 -1.26 -22.78 -8.15
C LEU A 16 -0.81 -24.20 -7.81
N ALA A 17 0.48 -24.41 -7.58
CA ALA A 17 1.04 -25.70 -7.17
C ALA A 17 0.39 -26.22 -5.87
N GLU A 18 0.18 -25.32 -4.91
CA GLU A 18 -0.29 -25.62 -3.56
C GLU A 18 -1.82 -25.60 -3.41
N ILE A 19 -2.57 -25.16 -4.41
CA ILE A 19 -4.04 -25.33 -4.39
C ILE A 19 -4.43 -26.81 -4.35
N SER A 20 -3.65 -27.66 -5.00
CA SER A 20 -3.83 -29.11 -4.98
C SER A 20 -3.59 -29.72 -3.58
N THR A 21 -2.71 -29.13 -2.76
CA THR A 21 -2.46 -29.58 -1.38
C THR A 21 -3.60 -29.13 -0.47
N LEU A 22 -4.11 -27.90 -0.64
CA LEU A 22 -5.31 -27.42 0.07
C LEU A 22 -6.54 -28.31 -0.16
N ALA A 23 -6.72 -28.80 -1.39
CA ALA A 23 -7.85 -29.67 -1.75
C ALA A 23 -7.81 -31.04 -1.05
N LYS A 24 -6.64 -31.51 -0.57
CA LYS A 24 -6.50 -32.78 0.17
C LYS A 24 -7.02 -32.71 1.61
N ILE A 25 -7.13 -31.50 2.17
CA ILE A 25 -7.62 -31.29 3.54
C ILE A 25 -9.16 -31.29 3.52
N SER A 26 -9.83 -31.68 4.62
CA SER A 26 -11.29 -31.56 4.70
C SER A 26 -11.74 -30.09 4.82
N SER A 27 -12.93 -29.76 4.31
CA SER A 27 -13.49 -28.39 4.36
C SER A 27 -13.58 -27.84 5.79
N VAL A 28 -13.85 -28.71 6.78
CA VAL A 28 -13.91 -28.36 8.20
C VAL A 28 -12.54 -27.95 8.74
N LYS A 29 -11.49 -28.70 8.40
CA LYS A 29 -10.12 -28.40 8.83
C LYS A 29 -9.58 -27.16 8.14
N LEU A 30 -9.87 -27.01 6.84
CA LEU A 30 -9.53 -25.79 6.09
C LEU A 30 -10.12 -24.55 6.78
N ARG A 31 -11.37 -24.63 7.24
CA ARG A 31 -12.04 -23.54 7.98
C ARG A 31 -11.30 -23.17 9.28
N LEU A 32 -10.88 -24.18 10.04
CA LEU A 32 -10.12 -23.98 11.28
C LEU A 32 -8.73 -23.38 11.00
N LEU A 33 -8.06 -23.83 9.94
CA LEU A 33 -6.79 -23.27 9.48
C LEU A 33 -6.95 -21.81 9.04
N CYS A 34 -7.99 -21.50 8.25
CA CYS A 34 -8.30 -20.12 7.85
C CYS A 34 -8.51 -19.23 9.08
N SER A 35 -9.23 -19.72 10.10
CA SER A 35 -9.43 -18.98 11.35
C SER A 35 -8.13 -18.72 12.10
N GLN A 36 -7.17 -19.64 12.05
CA GLN A 36 -5.87 -19.49 12.69
C GLN A 36 -4.95 -18.52 11.90
N VAL A 37 -4.95 -18.62 10.58
CA VAL A 37 -4.22 -17.68 9.69
C VAL A 37 -4.79 -16.27 9.77
N LEU A 38 -6.11 -16.12 9.92
CA LEU A 38 -6.72 -14.81 10.16
C LEU A 38 -6.25 -14.20 11.49
N LYS A 39 -6.09 -15.01 12.54
CA LYS A 39 -5.53 -14.53 13.82
C LYS A 39 -4.08 -14.09 13.68
N GLU A 40 -3.28 -14.83 12.93
CA GLU A 40 -1.91 -14.44 12.59
C GLU A 40 -1.87 -13.09 11.88
N LEU A 41 -2.68 -12.94 10.83
CA LEU A 41 -2.78 -11.72 10.05
C LEU A 41 -3.27 -10.52 10.87
N LEU A 42 -3.99 -10.76 11.97
CA LEU A 42 -4.42 -9.73 12.93
C LEU A 42 -3.40 -9.49 14.05
N GLY A 43 -2.22 -10.14 14.02
CA GLY A 43 -1.16 -10.00 15.00
C GLY A 43 -1.38 -10.74 16.32
N GLN A 44 -2.36 -11.65 16.40
CA GLN A 44 -2.69 -12.41 17.61
C GLN A 44 -1.83 -13.69 17.79
N GLY A 45 -0.87 -13.92 16.88
CA GLY A 45 0.05 -15.05 16.90
C GLY A 45 -0.54 -16.35 16.34
N ILE A 46 0.35 -17.22 15.84
CA ILE A 46 -0.01 -18.55 15.33
C ILE A 46 0.19 -19.59 16.43
N ASP A 47 -0.82 -20.45 16.62
CA ASP A 47 -0.67 -21.69 17.37
C ASP A 47 -0.25 -22.82 16.41
N TYR A 48 1.06 -22.99 16.25
CA TYR A 48 1.63 -24.01 15.36
C TYR A 48 1.29 -25.44 15.80
N GLU A 49 1.11 -25.68 17.11
CA GLU A 49 0.73 -27.00 17.61
C GLU A 49 -0.69 -27.38 17.17
N LYS A 50 -1.63 -26.43 17.20
CA LYS A 50 -2.99 -26.66 16.69
C LYS A 50 -3.00 -26.90 15.20
N ILE A 51 -2.21 -26.14 14.43
CA ILE A 51 -2.07 -26.36 12.99
C ILE A 51 -1.53 -27.76 12.73
N LEU A 52 -0.42 -28.14 13.37
CA LEU A 52 0.17 -29.48 13.21
C LEU A 52 -0.81 -30.61 13.55
N LYS A 53 -1.61 -30.47 14.60
CA LYS A 53 -2.66 -31.45 14.96
C LYS A 53 -3.74 -31.56 13.89
N LEU A 54 -4.18 -30.44 13.31
CA LEU A 54 -5.20 -30.42 12.27
C LEU A 54 -4.69 -31.03 10.96
N THR A 55 -3.40 -30.87 10.67
CA THR A 55 -2.78 -31.33 9.43
C THR A 55 -2.16 -32.74 9.54
N ALA A 56 -2.05 -33.28 10.76
CA ALA A 56 -1.51 -34.63 11.01
C ALA A 56 -2.26 -35.73 10.24
N ASP A 57 -3.59 -35.65 10.18
CA ASP A 57 -4.42 -36.61 9.45
C ASP A 57 -4.24 -36.55 7.93
N ALA A 58 -3.73 -35.44 7.39
CA ALA A 58 -3.54 -35.23 5.96
C ALA A 58 -2.16 -35.69 5.46
N ARG A 59 -1.30 -36.20 6.35
CA ARG A 59 0.12 -36.58 6.10
C ARG A 59 0.99 -35.44 5.58
N PHE A 60 0.76 -34.22 6.06
CA PHE A 60 1.55 -33.07 5.62
C PHE A 60 2.90 -33.04 6.31
N GLU A 61 3.94 -32.79 5.53
CA GLU A 61 5.25 -32.48 6.07
C GLU A 61 5.29 -31.04 6.60
N SER A 62 6.35 -30.71 7.35
CA SER A 62 6.56 -29.34 7.83
C SER A 62 6.63 -28.30 6.69
N GLY A 63 7.01 -28.73 5.47
CA GLY A 63 6.96 -27.94 4.25
C GLY A 63 5.53 -27.63 3.82
N ASP A 64 4.69 -28.66 3.67
CA ASP A 64 3.29 -28.51 3.23
C ASP A 64 2.47 -27.64 4.20
N VAL A 65 2.73 -27.75 5.51
CA VAL A 65 2.07 -26.92 6.52
C VAL A 65 2.40 -25.44 6.30
N LYS A 66 3.68 -25.10 6.08
CA LYS A 66 4.11 -23.72 5.81
C LYS A 66 3.56 -23.21 4.48
N ALA A 67 3.57 -24.06 3.45
CA ALA A 67 3.01 -23.73 2.15
C ALA A 67 1.51 -23.42 2.25
N THR A 68 0.75 -24.27 2.96
CA THR A 68 -0.68 -24.08 3.23
C THR A 68 -0.95 -22.77 3.95
N VAL A 69 -0.20 -22.47 5.01
CA VAL A 69 -0.33 -21.21 5.75
C VAL A 69 0.00 -20.02 4.84
N ALA A 70 1.07 -20.09 4.05
CA ALA A 70 1.47 -19.04 3.13
C ALA A 70 0.42 -18.78 2.05
N VAL A 71 -0.16 -19.83 1.45
CA VAL A 71 -1.21 -19.71 0.44
C VAL A 71 -2.47 -19.11 1.05
N LEU A 72 -2.93 -19.61 2.19
CA LEU A 72 -4.11 -19.07 2.87
C LEU A 72 -3.92 -17.60 3.25
N SER A 73 -2.74 -17.28 3.79
CA SER A 73 -2.36 -15.91 4.17
C SER A 73 -2.36 -14.99 2.96
N PHE A 74 -1.80 -15.46 1.84
CA PHE A 74 -1.80 -14.72 0.58
C PHE A 74 -3.20 -14.51 0.03
N ILE A 75 -4.03 -15.55 -0.07
CA ILE A 75 -5.41 -15.46 -0.58
C ILE A 75 -6.22 -14.46 0.25
N LEU A 76 -6.21 -14.61 1.59
CA LEU A 76 -6.98 -13.75 2.49
C LEU A 76 -6.47 -12.30 2.47
N SER A 77 -5.16 -12.09 2.45
CA SER A 77 -4.57 -10.75 2.39
C SER A 77 -4.85 -10.08 1.06
N SER A 78 -4.72 -10.81 -0.06
CA SER A 78 -4.94 -10.29 -1.41
C SER A 78 -6.42 -9.99 -1.65
N ALA A 79 -7.34 -10.85 -1.18
CA ALA A 79 -8.77 -10.57 -1.19
C ALA A 79 -9.12 -9.32 -0.38
N ALA A 80 -8.55 -9.17 0.82
CA ALA A 80 -8.77 -8.01 1.68
C ALA A 80 -8.25 -6.71 1.04
N LYS A 81 -7.06 -6.74 0.42
CA LYS A 81 -6.46 -5.59 -0.27
C LYS A 81 -7.31 -5.09 -1.43
N HIS A 82 -7.79 -6.00 -2.28
CA HIS A 82 -8.61 -5.67 -3.44
C HIS A 82 -10.10 -5.54 -3.12
N SER A 83 -10.49 -5.66 -1.84
CA SER A 83 -11.88 -5.55 -1.36
C SER A 83 -12.87 -6.41 -2.16
N VAL A 84 -12.47 -7.65 -2.46
CA VAL A 84 -13.29 -8.58 -3.25
C VAL A 84 -14.44 -9.13 -2.42
N ASP A 85 -15.63 -9.16 -3.01
CA ASP A 85 -16.83 -9.79 -2.49
C ASP A 85 -16.70 -11.33 -2.39
N GLY A 86 -17.29 -11.93 -1.34
CA GLY A 86 -17.14 -13.35 -1.05
C GLY A 86 -17.66 -14.28 -2.16
N GLU A 87 -18.63 -13.82 -2.94
CA GLU A 87 -19.20 -14.56 -4.08
C GLU A 87 -18.22 -14.62 -5.27
N SER A 88 -17.55 -13.49 -5.58
CA SER A 88 -16.46 -13.43 -6.56
C SER A 88 -15.26 -14.24 -6.11
N LEU A 89 -14.83 -14.10 -4.86
CA LEU A 89 -13.72 -14.88 -4.30
C LEU A 89 -14.01 -16.39 -4.38
N SER A 90 -15.24 -16.81 -4.09
CA SER A 90 -15.64 -18.22 -4.16
C SER A 90 -15.55 -18.77 -5.58
N SER A 91 -15.97 -17.97 -6.57
CA SER A 91 -15.92 -18.34 -7.98
C SER A 91 -14.48 -18.45 -8.48
N GLU A 92 -13.61 -17.53 -8.07
CA GLU A 92 -12.19 -17.52 -8.42
C GLU A 92 -11.43 -18.70 -7.78
N LEU A 93 -11.69 -19.01 -6.52
CA LEU A 93 -11.11 -20.17 -5.85
C LEU A 93 -11.55 -21.49 -6.51
N GLN A 94 -12.80 -21.57 -6.98
CA GLN A 94 -13.28 -22.74 -7.73
C GLN A 94 -12.56 -22.88 -9.07
N GLN A 95 -12.32 -21.78 -9.80
CA GLN A 95 -11.54 -21.79 -11.04
C GLN A 95 -10.08 -22.21 -10.84
N LEU A 96 -9.52 -21.87 -9.68
CA LEU A 96 -8.18 -22.29 -9.27
C LEU A 96 -8.08 -23.79 -8.97
N GLY A 97 -9.21 -24.49 -8.80
CA GLY A 97 -9.26 -25.94 -8.55
C GLY A 97 -9.67 -26.33 -7.13
N LEU A 98 -10.08 -25.38 -6.28
CA LEU A 98 -10.65 -25.73 -4.98
C LEU A 98 -12.07 -26.29 -5.13
N PRO A 99 -12.43 -27.34 -4.37
CA PRO A 99 -13.81 -27.80 -4.32
C PRO A 99 -14.75 -26.70 -3.83
N LYS A 100 -15.98 -26.69 -4.35
CA LYS A 100 -17.01 -25.69 -4.00
C LYS A 100 -17.26 -25.57 -2.49
N GLU A 101 -17.23 -26.70 -1.78
CA GLU A 101 -17.38 -26.75 -0.31
C GLU A 101 -16.25 -26.01 0.43
N HIS A 102 -15.02 -26.13 -0.07
CA HIS A 102 -13.82 -25.51 0.50
C HIS A 102 -13.82 -24.01 0.22
N ALA A 103 -14.10 -23.63 -1.02
CA ALA A 103 -14.22 -22.23 -1.43
C ALA A 103 -15.30 -21.50 -0.60
N ALA A 104 -16.50 -22.08 -0.49
CA ALA A 104 -17.58 -21.50 0.32
C ALA A 104 -17.22 -21.38 1.80
N SER A 105 -16.50 -22.36 2.36
CA SER A 105 -16.06 -22.33 3.75
C SER A 105 -15.00 -21.24 4.01
N LEU A 106 -14.08 -21.04 3.06
CA LEU A 106 -13.05 -20.00 3.13
C LEU A 106 -13.68 -18.61 3.01
N CYS A 107 -14.58 -18.40 2.04
CA CYS A 107 -15.27 -17.12 1.85
C CYS A 107 -16.06 -16.69 3.09
N ARG A 108 -16.77 -17.61 3.76
CA ARG A 108 -17.47 -17.30 5.02
C ARG A 108 -16.52 -16.84 6.13
N CYS A 109 -15.35 -17.46 6.25
CA CYS A 109 -14.35 -17.03 7.24
C CYS A 109 -13.79 -15.64 6.93
N TYR A 110 -13.59 -15.36 5.63
CA TYR A 110 -13.13 -14.08 5.16
C TYR A 110 -14.17 -12.99 5.45
N GLU A 111 -15.45 -13.17 5.09
CA GLU A 111 -16.52 -12.19 5.33
C GLU A 111 -16.66 -11.82 6.81
N GLU A 112 -16.58 -12.79 7.73
CA GLU A 112 -16.65 -12.53 9.18
C GLU A 112 -15.49 -11.65 9.70
N LYS A 113 -14.32 -11.72 9.07
CA LYS A 113 -13.09 -11.04 9.53
C LYS A 113 -12.56 -10.01 8.54
N GLN A 114 -13.30 -9.70 7.48
CA GLN A 114 -12.87 -8.79 6.43
C GLN A 114 -12.60 -7.39 6.97
N SER A 115 -13.53 -6.82 7.76
CA SER A 115 -13.39 -5.46 8.31
C SER A 115 -12.14 -5.30 9.20
N PRO A 116 -11.93 -6.13 10.25
CA PRO A 116 -10.73 -6.01 11.08
C PRO A 116 -9.45 -6.34 10.32
N LEU A 117 -9.50 -7.27 9.35
CA LEU A 117 -8.34 -7.59 8.52
C LEU A 117 -7.96 -6.41 7.62
N GLN A 118 -8.93 -5.75 6.98
CA GLN A 118 -8.67 -4.55 6.19
C GLN A 118 -8.15 -3.40 7.04
N GLU A 119 -8.68 -3.21 8.25
CA GLU A 119 -8.20 -2.18 9.16
C GLU A 119 -6.77 -2.45 9.63
N HIS A 120 -6.46 -3.71 9.97
CA HIS A 120 -5.09 -4.11 10.30
C HIS A 120 -4.14 -3.94 9.11
N LEU A 121 -4.54 -4.37 7.91
CA LEU A 121 -3.75 -4.16 6.70
C LEU A 121 -3.61 -2.68 6.38
N ARG A 122 -4.61 -1.82 6.63
CA ARG A 122 -4.49 -0.35 6.50
C ARG A 122 -3.55 0.25 7.53
N ALA A 123 -3.52 -0.28 8.75
CA ALA A 123 -2.62 0.16 9.82
C ALA A 123 -1.16 -0.29 9.56
N CYS A 124 -0.98 -1.50 9.01
CA CYS A 124 0.32 -2.06 8.65
C CYS A 124 0.80 -1.64 7.25
N SER A 125 -0.09 -1.15 6.40
CA SER A 125 0.26 -0.59 5.09
C SER A 125 1.04 0.68 5.32
N LEU A 126 2.30 0.68 4.88
CA LEU A 126 3.18 1.85 4.85
C LEU A 126 2.46 2.99 4.11
N ARG A 127 1.90 3.93 4.87
CA ARG A 127 1.36 5.15 4.29
C ARG A 127 2.55 5.97 3.82
N VAL A 128 2.53 6.34 2.54
CA VAL A 128 3.42 7.40 2.06
C VAL A 128 3.07 8.65 2.87
N ASN A 129 4.08 9.20 3.52
CA ASN A 129 4.01 10.48 4.22
C ASN A 129 3.30 11.51 3.34
N ARG A 130 2.20 12.11 3.84
CA ARG A 130 1.42 13.09 3.10
C ARG A 130 1.96 14.48 3.38
N LEU A 131 2.21 15.26 2.32
CA LEU A 131 2.52 16.68 2.46
C LEU A 131 1.26 17.44 2.89
N ALA A 132 1.24 17.92 4.12
CA ALA A 132 0.13 18.66 4.72
C ALA A 132 0.21 20.18 4.45
N GLY A 133 1.42 20.70 4.22
CA GLY A 133 1.63 22.11 3.91
C GLY A 133 3.03 22.39 3.40
N VAL A 134 3.17 23.51 2.68
CA VAL A 134 4.45 24.02 2.18
C VAL A 134 4.56 25.47 2.60
N GLY A 135 5.60 25.82 3.33
CA GLY A 135 6.02 27.18 3.58
C GLY A 135 7.34 27.44 2.88
N TRP A 136 7.53 28.62 2.32
CA TRP A 136 8.78 29.00 1.67
C TRP A 136 9.20 30.43 2.03
N ARG A 137 10.49 30.69 1.91
CA ARG A 137 11.10 32.01 2.06
C ARG A 137 12.27 32.11 1.09
N VAL A 138 12.43 33.27 0.45
CA VAL A 138 13.62 33.58 -0.34
C VAL A 138 14.48 34.56 0.44
N ASP A 139 15.72 34.19 0.69
CA ASP A 139 16.75 35.04 1.31
C ASP A 139 17.81 35.39 0.26
N TYR A 140 18.35 36.60 0.33
CA TYR A 140 19.37 37.09 -0.61
C TYR A 140 20.66 37.39 0.14
N THR A 141 21.72 36.65 -0.15
CA THR A 141 23.00 36.81 0.56
C THR A 141 23.86 37.84 -0.15
N LEU A 142 23.99 39.03 0.45
CA LEU A 142 24.72 40.16 -0.14
C LEU A 142 26.25 39.96 -0.12
N SER A 143 26.80 39.44 0.97
CA SER A 143 28.25 39.20 1.13
C SER A 143 28.52 37.98 2.02
N SER A 144 29.67 37.34 1.83
CA SER A 144 30.17 36.24 2.67
C SER A 144 31.52 36.61 3.29
N SER A 145 31.93 35.92 4.36
CA SER A 145 33.23 36.13 5.00
C SER A 145 34.43 35.87 4.07
N LEU A 146 34.21 35.16 2.95
CA LEU A 146 35.24 34.85 1.95
C LEU A 146 35.13 35.70 0.68
N LEU A 147 33.99 36.34 0.40
CA LEU A 147 33.70 37.05 -0.85
C LEU A 147 32.92 38.34 -0.60
N ARG A 148 33.45 39.45 -1.11
CA ARG A 148 32.94 40.81 -0.84
C ARG A 148 31.57 41.10 -1.48
N ALA A 149 31.22 40.39 -2.55
CA ALA A 149 29.89 40.40 -3.15
C ALA A 149 29.57 38.97 -3.62
N VAL A 150 28.54 38.35 -3.04
CA VAL A 150 28.07 37.01 -3.43
C VAL A 150 26.81 37.14 -4.27
N ALA A 151 25.86 37.98 -3.84
CA ALA A 151 24.65 38.31 -4.61
C ALA A 151 23.84 37.07 -5.06
N GLU A 152 23.79 36.03 -4.20
CA GLU A 152 23.12 34.77 -4.52
C GLU A 152 21.76 34.64 -3.80
N PRO A 153 20.68 34.35 -4.56
CA PRO A 153 19.38 34.02 -3.98
C PRO A 153 19.35 32.58 -3.45
N MET A 154 18.80 32.41 -2.25
CA MET A 154 18.63 31.13 -1.57
C MET A 154 17.17 30.94 -1.16
N VAL A 155 16.61 29.76 -1.41
CA VAL A 155 15.24 29.39 -1.05
C VAL A 155 15.25 28.49 0.17
N HIS A 156 14.56 28.89 1.22
CA HIS A 156 14.26 28.05 2.37
C HIS A 156 12.86 27.46 2.20
N LEU A 157 12.78 26.14 2.09
CA LEU A 157 11.53 25.39 2.04
C LEU A 157 11.27 24.71 3.39
N LYS A 158 10.02 24.75 3.83
CA LYS A 158 9.51 24.06 5.01
C LYS A 158 8.31 23.23 4.60
N LEU A 159 8.49 21.92 4.56
CA LEU A 159 7.47 20.94 4.21
C LEU A 159 6.85 20.38 5.48
N GLU A 160 5.56 20.60 5.71
CA GLU A 160 4.84 19.99 6.81
C GLU A 160 4.36 18.60 6.37
N VAL A 161 4.91 17.54 6.95
CA VAL A 161 4.72 16.16 6.49
C VAL A 161 4.00 15.33 7.56
N ALA A 162 2.86 14.73 7.21
CA ALA A 162 2.06 13.90 8.11
C ALA A 162 2.16 12.41 7.72
N ALA A 163 2.58 11.57 8.67
CA ALA A 163 2.71 10.12 8.44
C ALA A 163 1.36 9.40 8.25
N ALA A 164 0.26 10.00 8.71
CA ALA A 164 -1.09 9.45 8.57
C ALA A 164 -2.15 10.56 8.62
N SER A 165 -3.35 10.25 8.11
CA SER A 165 -4.57 11.05 8.26
C SER A 165 -4.94 11.14 9.73
N GLY A 166 -4.54 12.23 10.39
CA GLY A 166 -4.77 12.49 11.81
C GLY A 166 -3.49 12.52 12.67
N ALA A 167 -2.33 12.19 12.10
CA ALA A 167 -1.05 12.34 12.80
C ALA A 167 -0.57 13.80 12.77
N THR A 168 0.14 14.22 13.81
CA THR A 168 0.78 15.56 13.86
C THR A 168 1.78 15.71 12.72
N ALA A 169 1.62 16.77 11.91
CA ALA A 169 2.56 17.07 10.84
C ALA A 169 3.93 17.43 11.44
N GLN A 170 5.00 16.86 10.88
CA GLN A 170 6.37 17.19 11.23
C GLN A 170 7.00 18.10 10.16
N PRO A 171 7.62 19.22 10.56
CA PRO A 171 8.26 20.12 9.63
C PRO A 171 9.62 19.58 9.16
N VAL A 172 9.79 19.44 7.86
CA VAL A 172 11.06 19.17 7.20
C VAL A 172 11.52 20.47 6.54
N ALA A 173 12.58 21.07 7.07
CA ALA A 173 13.16 22.30 6.54
C ALA A 173 14.42 22.01 5.71
N MET A 174 14.55 22.66 4.55
CA MET A 174 15.70 22.55 3.67
C MET A 174 16.01 23.87 2.97
N SER A 175 17.29 24.14 2.73
CA SER A 175 17.77 25.31 1.98
C SER A 175 18.26 24.87 0.60
N LEU A 176 17.85 25.59 -0.44
CA LEU A 176 18.12 25.30 -1.83
C LEU A 176 18.67 26.53 -2.54
N SER A 177 19.65 26.35 -3.42
CA SER A 177 20.06 27.39 -4.37
C SER A 177 19.02 27.51 -5.49
N ALA A 178 19.08 28.61 -6.23
CA ALA A 178 18.18 28.84 -7.37
C ALA A 178 18.17 27.68 -8.37
N ASP A 179 19.35 27.18 -8.76
CA ASP A 179 19.47 26.07 -9.73
C ASP A 179 18.83 24.78 -9.22
N LYS A 180 19.04 24.45 -7.93
CA LYS A 180 18.46 23.24 -7.32
C LYS A 180 16.94 23.35 -7.21
N PHE A 181 16.43 24.55 -6.95
CA PHE A 181 14.98 24.79 -6.90
C PHE A 181 14.33 24.66 -8.28
N GLN A 182 14.99 25.12 -9.36
CA GLN A 182 14.50 24.95 -10.73
C GLN A 182 14.39 23.46 -11.12
N VAL A 183 15.37 22.64 -10.73
CA VAL A 183 15.34 21.18 -10.97
C VAL A 183 14.17 20.52 -10.22
N LEU A 184 13.90 20.94 -8.98
CA LEU A 184 12.75 20.44 -8.21
C LEU A 184 11.41 20.80 -8.87
N LEU A 185 11.26 22.04 -9.35
CA LEU A 185 10.07 22.47 -10.07
C LEU A 185 9.85 21.68 -11.36
N ALA A 186 10.92 21.47 -12.13
CA ALA A 186 10.87 20.72 -13.38
C ALA A 186 10.36 19.28 -13.15
N GLY A 187 10.82 18.64 -12.07
CA GLY A 187 10.38 17.31 -11.66
C GLY A 187 8.88 17.26 -11.31
N GLU A 188 8.36 18.24 -10.56
CA GLU A 188 6.92 18.29 -10.23
C GLU A 188 6.03 18.50 -11.46
N THR A 189 6.46 19.33 -12.41
CA THR A 189 5.71 19.54 -13.66
C THR A 189 5.60 18.26 -14.49
N GLN A 190 6.65 17.43 -14.49
CA GLN A 190 6.65 16.18 -15.23
C GLN A 190 5.71 15.12 -14.62
N LEU A 191 5.70 15.01 -13.28
CA LEU A 191 4.77 14.16 -12.54
C LEU A 191 3.30 14.58 -12.72
N SER A 192 3.04 15.88 -12.85
CA SER A 192 1.68 16.41 -13.10
C SER A 192 1.16 16.04 -14.49
N LEU A 193 2.04 16.01 -15.51
CA LEU A 193 1.69 15.64 -16.88
C LEU A 193 1.46 14.12 -17.05
N GLU A 194 2.15 13.29 -16.27
CA GLU A 194 1.95 11.83 -16.28
C GLU A 194 0.68 11.40 -15.51
N GLY A 195 0.25 12.18 -14.51
CA GLY A 195 -0.98 11.92 -13.74
C GLY A 195 -2.29 12.19 -14.50
N GLU A 196 -2.25 12.95 -15.60
CA GLU A 196 -3.42 13.28 -16.43
C GLU A 196 -3.79 12.17 -17.43
N GLY A 197 -2.99 11.09 -17.53
CA GLY A 197 -3.21 9.94 -18.42
C GLY A 197 -3.94 8.73 -17.79
N ALA A 198 -4.35 8.81 -16.52
CA ALA A 198 -5.00 7.68 -15.84
C ALA A 198 -6.52 7.66 -16.10
N LEU A 199 -7.01 6.52 -16.61
CA LEU A 199 -8.43 6.19 -16.83
C LEU A 199 -9.30 6.55 -15.60
N PRO A 200 -10.52 7.08 -15.75
CA PRO A 200 -11.38 7.39 -14.62
C PRO A 200 -11.81 6.12 -13.87
N ASP A 201 -11.49 6.08 -12.57
CA ASP A 201 -11.99 5.12 -11.60
C ASP A 201 -13.51 5.27 -11.47
N PRO A 202 -14.32 4.19 -11.56
CA PRO A 202 -15.79 4.26 -11.54
C PRO A 202 -16.42 4.62 -10.18
N THR A 203 -15.62 4.87 -9.14
CA THR A 203 -16.11 5.34 -7.85
C THR A 203 -15.89 6.85 -7.74
N GLY A 204 -16.97 7.62 -7.88
CA GLY A 204 -17.00 9.09 -7.85
C GLY A 204 -16.59 9.74 -6.52
N LEU A 205 -15.40 9.44 -6.03
CA LEU A 205 -14.69 10.20 -5.01
C LEU A 205 -13.63 11.05 -5.71
N PRO A 206 -13.61 12.37 -5.48
CA PRO A 206 -12.64 13.24 -6.13
C PRO A 206 -11.22 12.80 -5.76
N PRO A 207 -10.24 12.85 -6.69
CA PRO A 207 -8.84 12.69 -6.34
C PRO A 207 -8.49 13.77 -5.32
N THR A 208 -8.20 13.37 -4.08
CA THR A 208 -7.89 14.29 -2.97
C THR A 208 -6.46 14.87 -3.06
N CYS A 209 -5.84 14.86 -4.25
CA CYS A 209 -4.67 15.68 -4.53
C CYS A 209 -5.17 17.11 -4.82
N SER A 210 -5.45 17.84 -3.76
CA SER A 210 -5.58 19.29 -3.79
C SER A 210 -4.40 19.90 -4.56
N PRO A 211 -4.62 20.70 -5.63
CA PRO A 211 -3.55 21.30 -6.45
C PRO A 211 -2.80 22.46 -5.77
N LEU A 212 -2.86 22.54 -4.44
CA LEU A 212 -2.40 23.64 -3.62
C LEU A 212 -0.87 23.88 -3.58
N PRO A 213 0.07 22.93 -3.83
CA PRO A 213 1.50 23.25 -3.78
C PRO A 213 2.02 24.00 -5.02
N SER A 214 1.34 23.89 -6.18
CA SER A 214 1.85 24.42 -7.45
C SER A 214 1.83 25.96 -7.54
N ALA A 215 0.86 26.62 -6.90
CA ALA A 215 0.72 28.07 -6.95
C ALA A 215 1.77 28.79 -6.08
N GLU A 216 2.02 28.28 -4.88
CA GLU A 216 3.03 28.78 -3.94
C GLU A 216 4.44 28.68 -4.52
N LEU A 217 4.76 27.52 -5.14
CA LEU A 217 6.07 27.29 -5.75
C LEU A 217 6.30 28.15 -7.00
N LYS A 218 5.26 28.42 -7.80
CA LYS A 218 5.33 29.37 -8.93
C LYS A 218 5.53 30.82 -8.47
N GLN A 219 4.95 31.22 -7.34
CA GLN A 219 5.22 32.54 -6.75
C GLN A 219 6.67 32.66 -6.27
N ALA A 220 7.22 31.62 -5.63
CA ALA A 220 8.63 31.58 -5.24
C ALA A 220 9.57 31.69 -6.44
N GLN A 221 9.27 30.99 -7.54
CA GLN A 221 10.02 31.09 -8.80
C GLN A 221 9.98 32.51 -9.39
N THR A 222 8.80 33.15 -9.38
CA THR A 222 8.62 34.52 -9.87
C THR A 222 9.45 35.53 -9.08
N LEU A 223 9.49 35.41 -7.74
CA LEU A 223 10.31 36.30 -6.90
C LEU A 223 11.81 36.07 -7.11
N MET A 224 12.25 34.83 -7.27
CA MET A 224 13.67 34.56 -7.59
C MET A 224 14.08 35.16 -8.94
N SER A 225 13.22 35.06 -9.95
CA SER A 225 13.47 35.68 -11.27
C SER A 225 13.44 37.20 -11.23
N SER A 226 12.84 37.84 -10.22
CA SER A 226 12.88 39.31 -10.04
C SER A 226 14.11 39.79 -9.25
N LEU A 227 14.82 38.88 -8.58
CA LEU A 227 15.97 39.17 -7.70
C LEU A 227 17.33 38.89 -8.38
N GLY A 228 17.34 38.19 -9.52
CA GLY A 228 18.51 37.98 -10.38
C GLY A 228 18.51 38.91 -11.59
#